data_AF-A0A381KPT6-F1
#
_entry.id   AF-A0A381KPT6-F1
#
_cell.length_a   1.000
_cell.length_b   1.000
_cell.length_c   1.000
_cell.angle_alpha   90.00
_cell.angle_beta   90.00
_cell.angle_gamma   90.00
#
_symmetry.space_group_name_H-M   'P 1'
#
loop_
_entity.id
_entity.type
_entity.pdbx_description
1 polymer ?
#
loop_
_entity_poly.entity_id
_entity_poly.type
_entity_poly.pdbx_seq_one_letter_code
_entity_poly.pdbx_strand_id
1 'polypeptide(L)'
;MEKVLQYVKKQTENICIEAVRGSFEELEIKEILSYVKIPTERIFVEAVKQNGKILKYVENQTELICLEAVRENYNALAYVKEQTEKICLEAVNQSYEALKYVKEQTEEVCLKAVKQDYRMLKYVNNQTEKICLEAVKQNYRALEFVDNQTEKVCLEAVKQNRKALQYVKQKQS
;
A
#
# COMPACT_ATOMS: atom_id res chain seq x y z
N MET A 1 -9.29 22.01 50.32
CA MET A 1 -9.17 22.57 48.96
C MET A 1 -8.08 21.89 48.13
N GLU A 2 -7.03 21.30 48.74
CA GLU A 2 -5.98 20.55 48.02
C GLU A 2 -6.42 19.21 47.39
N LYS A 3 -7.47 18.55 47.87
CA LYS A 3 -7.96 17.28 47.28
C LYS A 3 -8.78 17.45 46.00
N VAL A 4 -9.23 18.67 45.67
CA VAL A 4 -10.03 18.95 44.47
C VAL A 4 -9.14 19.38 43.29
N LEU A 5 -7.93 19.88 43.55
CA LEU A 5 -6.97 20.30 42.52
C LEU A 5 -6.22 19.15 41.84
N GLN A 6 -6.24 17.93 42.40
CA GLN A 6 -5.78 16.73 41.69
C GLN A 6 -6.69 16.36 40.51
N TYR A 7 -7.94 16.85 40.47
CA TYR A 7 -8.98 16.39 39.56
C TYR A 7 -9.15 17.22 38.27
N VAL A 8 -8.34 18.25 38.01
CA VAL A 8 -8.54 19.16 36.86
C VAL A 8 -7.43 19.11 35.78
N LYS A 9 -6.39 18.27 35.88
CA LYS A 9 -5.35 18.18 34.82
C LYS A 9 -4.78 16.78 34.62
N LYS A 10 -5.62 15.78 34.35
CA LYS A 10 -5.12 14.52 33.79
C LYS A 10 -5.67 14.34 32.39
N GLN A 11 -4.84 14.63 31.38
CA GLN A 11 -5.12 14.20 30.01
C GLN A 11 -5.22 12.67 30.05
N THR A 12 -6.43 12.15 29.86
CA THR A 12 -6.65 10.70 29.77
C THR A 12 -6.52 10.29 28.31
N GLU A 13 -6.18 9.03 28.07
CA GLU A 13 -6.14 8.46 26.72
C GLU A 13 -7.44 8.71 25.95
N ASN A 14 -8.59 8.53 26.62
CA ASN A 14 -9.90 8.72 25.98
C ASN A 14 -10.14 10.17 25.53
N ILE A 15 -9.67 11.17 26.28
CA ILE A 15 -9.80 12.58 25.84
C ILE A 15 -8.96 12.82 24.57
N CYS A 16 -7.76 12.25 24.49
CA CYS A 16 -6.94 12.35 23.27
C CYS A 16 -7.62 11.67 22.08
N ILE A 17 -8.19 10.49 22.30
CA ILE A 17 -8.91 9.73 21.26
C ILE A 17 -10.13 10.52 20.77
N GLU A 18 -10.94 11.08 21.67
CA GLU A 18 -12.10 11.87 21.28
C GLU A 18 -11.71 13.15 20.53
N ALA A 19 -10.59 13.79 20.91
CA ALA A 19 -10.06 14.92 20.14
C ALA A 19 -9.67 14.51 18.72
N VAL A 20 -8.94 13.38 18.57
CA VAL A 20 -8.54 12.83 17.26
C VAL A 20 -9.76 12.50 16.40
N ARG A 21 -10.81 11.88 16.97
CA ARG A 21 -12.05 11.53 16.25
C ARG A 21 -12.82 12.74 15.73
N GLY A 22 -12.64 13.90 16.33
CA GLY A 22 -13.28 15.14 15.92
C GLY A 22 -12.72 15.74 14.63
N SER A 23 -11.62 15.22 14.10
CA SER A 23 -10.94 15.77 12.92
C SER A 23 -10.58 14.69 11.90
N PHE A 24 -10.61 15.07 10.62
CA PHE A 24 -10.18 14.26 9.48
C PHE A 24 -9.02 14.93 8.73
N GLU A 25 -8.70 16.18 9.08
CA GLU A 25 -7.68 16.97 8.42
C GLU A 25 -6.28 16.60 8.93
N GLU A 26 -5.37 16.40 7.99
CA GLU A 26 -4.04 15.88 8.31
C GLU A 26 -3.25 16.81 9.26
N LEU A 27 -3.32 18.12 9.02
CA LEU A 27 -2.61 19.12 9.83
C LEU A 27 -3.20 19.27 11.22
N GLU A 28 -4.53 19.19 11.35
CA GLU A 28 -5.22 19.31 12.62
C GLU A 28 -4.96 18.08 13.50
N ILE A 29 -5.07 16.86 12.95
CA ILE A 29 -4.73 15.64 13.70
C ILE A 29 -3.26 15.67 14.13
N LYS A 30 -2.34 16.12 13.26
CA LYS A 30 -0.93 16.30 13.61
C LYS A 30 -0.76 17.28 14.78
N GLU A 31 -1.49 18.40 14.76
CA GLU A 31 -1.45 19.38 15.85
C GLU A 31 -1.97 18.77 17.15
N ILE A 32 -3.12 18.08 17.11
CA ILE A 32 -3.67 17.37 18.28
C ILE A 32 -2.65 16.41 18.87
N LEU A 33 -1.99 15.61 18.02
CA LEU A 33 -0.95 14.66 18.46
C LEU A 33 0.25 15.36 19.11
N SER A 34 0.58 16.60 18.72
CA SER A 34 1.64 17.39 19.37
C SER A 34 1.32 17.77 20.82
N TYR A 35 0.03 17.82 21.19
CA TYR A 35 -0.42 18.07 22.55
C TYR A 35 -0.58 16.79 23.40
N VAL A 36 -0.37 15.60 22.81
CA VAL A 36 -0.47 14.33 23.54
C VAL A 36 0.79 14.11 24.39
N LYS A 37 0.63 14.15 25.72
CA LYS A 37 1.76 14.01 26.67
C LYS A 37 2.25 12.58 26.80
N ILE A 38 1.34 11.62 26.71
CA ILE A 38 1.63 10.19 26.82
C ILE A 38 1.06 9.53 25.56
N PRO A 39 1.87 9.38 24.50
CA PRO A 39 1.43 8.71 23.30
C PRO A 39 1.22 7.22 23.57
N THR A 40 0.12 6.66 23.06
CA THR A 40 -0.18 5.24 23.13
C THR A 40 -0.48 4.72 21.71
N GLU A 41 -0.29 3.41 21.49
CA GLU A 41 -0.63 2.77 20.23
C GLU A 41 -2.09 3.06 19.84
N ARG A 42 -3.02 3.01 20.80
CA ARG A 42 -4.44 3.22 20.57
C ARG A 42 -4.76 4.62 20.05
N ILE A 43 -4.08 5.66 20.54
CA ILE A 43 -4.23 7.02 20.03
C ILE A 43 -3.80 7.09 18.57
N PHE A 44 -2.66 6.49 18.22
CA PHE A 44 -2.18 6.48 16.84
C PHE A 44 -3.04 5.64 15.91
N VAL A 45 -3.54 4.49 16.38
CA VAL A 45 -4.51 3.67 15.64
C VAL A 45 -5.76 4.48 15.31
N GLU A 46 -6.30 5.23 16.27
CA GLU A 46 -7.45 6.10 16.01
C GLU A 46 -7.08 7.21 15.01
N ALA A 47 -5.90 7.81 15.13
CA ALA A 47 -5.46 8.89 14.25
C ALA A 47 -5.32 8.44 12.79
N VAL A 48 -4.70 7.27 12.56
CA VAL A 48 -4.55 6.75 11.20
C VAL A 48 -5.84 6.21 10.61
N LYS A 49 -6.84 5.85 11.44
CA LYS A 49 -8.20 5.51 10.99
C LYS A 49 -8.96 6.73 10.47
N GLN A 50 -8.69 7.92 11.00
CA GLN A 50 -9.28 9.16 10.49
C GLN A 50 -8.56 9.61 9.20
N ASN A 51 -7.24 9.42 9.14
CA ASN A 51 -6.44 9.75 7.97
C ASN A 51 -5.12 8.96 7.96
N GLY A 52 -5.00 7.99 7.06
CA GLY A 52 -3.86 7.08 6.94
C GLY A 52 -2.54 7.79 6.66
N LYS A 53 -2.57 9.02 6.09
CA LYS A 53 -1.35 9.82 5.88
C LYS A 53 -0.70 10.26 7.19
N ILE A 54 -1.43 10.24 8.32
CA ILE A 54 -0.89 10.53 9.65
C ILE A 54 0.25 9.58 10.02
N LEU A 55 0.30 8.39 9.42
CA LEU A 55 1.39 7.44 9.62
C LEU A 55 2.78 8.07 9.42
N LYS A 56 2.91 9.08 8.55
CA LYS A 56 4.18 9.81 8.33
C LYS A 56 4.71 10.55 9.55
N TYR A 57 3.84 10.87 10.52
CA TYR A 57 4.19 11.54 11.78
C TYR A 57 4.35 10.56 12.94
N VAL A 58 4.08 9.27 12.74
CA VAL A 58 4.24 8.24 13.78
C VAL A 58 5.68 7.75 13.79
N GLU A 59 6.40 8.02 14.88
CA GLU A 59 7.79 7.60 15.03
C GLU A 59 7.91 6.07 15.18
N ASN A 60 7.17 5.50 16.13
CA ASN A 60 7.14 4.07 16.43
C ASN A 60 5.94 3.41 15.73
N GLN A 61 6.16 2.88 14.53
CA GLN A 61 5.13 2.22 13.74
C GLN A 61 5.05 0.74 14.10
N THR A 62 3.94 0.32 14.73
CA THR A 62 3.62 -1.09 14.92
C THR A 62 2.91 -1.65 13.69
N GLU A 63 2.90 -2.98 13.50
CA GLU A 63 2.16 -3.60 12.38
C GLU A 63 0.67 -3.21 12.41
N LEU A 64 0.06 -3.09 13.60
CA LEU A 64 -1.32 -2.69 13.76
C LEU A 64 -1.56 -1.25 13.27
N ILE A 65 -0.72 -0.29 13.66
CA ILE A 65 -0.85 1.10 13.19
C ILE A 65 -0.69 1.16 11.66
N CYS A 66 0.29 0.46 11.10
CA CYS A 66 0.51 0.42 9.65
C CYS A 66 -0.69 -0.18 8.90
N LEU A 67 -1.25 -1.30 9.39
CA LEU A 67 -2.40 -1.93 8.76
C LEU A 67 -3.63 -1.04 8.79
N GLU A 68 -3.92 -0.39 9.91
CA GLU A 68 -5.07 0.51 10.00
C GLU A 68 -4.89 1.75 9.12
N ALA A 69 -3.67 2.30 9.01
CA ALA A 69 -3.37 3.39 8.09
C ALA A 69 -3.58 2.99 6.61
N VAL A 70 -3.09 1.81 6.24
CA VAL A 70 -3.23 1.28 4.88
C VAL A 70 -4.67 0.93 4.57
N ARG A 71 -5.44 0.39 5.53
CA ARG A 71 -6.88 0.11 5.41
C ARG A 71 -7.71 1.36 5.13
N GLU A 72 -7.35 2.47 5.75
CA GLU A 72 -7.98 3.76 5.45
C GLU A 72 -7.62 4.23 4.03
N ASN A 73 -6.33 4.20 3.68
CA ASN A 73 -5.85 4.64 2.38
C ASN A 73 -4.59 3.89 1.97
N TYR A 74 -4.67 3.10 0.90
CA TYR A 74 -3.54 2.35 0.37
C TYR A 74 -2.28 3.20 0.13
N ASN A 75 -2.41 4.50 -0.17
CA ASN A 75 -1.27 5.40 -0.37
C ASN A 75 -0.44 5.59 0.92
N ALA A 76 -1.01 5.29 2.09
CA ALA A 76 -0.28 5.29 3.36
C ALA A 76 0.88 4.27 3.38
N LEU A 77 0.86 3.26 2.49
CA LEU A 77 1.96 2.32 2.30
C LEU A 77 3.30 3.03 2.04
N ALA A 78 3.27 4.19 1.37
CA ALA A 78 4.46 5.01 1.12
C ALA A 78 5.15 5.51 2.41
N TYR A 79 4.42 5.59 3.52
CA TYR A 79 4.93 6.03 4.82
C TYR A 79 5.29 4.90 5.78
N VAL A 80 5.05 3.64 5.39
CA VAL A 80 5.42 2.46 6.19
C VAL A 80 6.93 2.27 6.14
N LYS A 81 7.59 2.35 7.30
CA LYS A 81 9.04 2.18 7.43
C LYS A 81 9.44 0.74 7.12
N GLU A 82 8.86 -0.20 7.85
CA GLU A 82 9.07 -1.65 7.70
C GLU A 82 7.82 -2.29 7.09
N GLN A 83 7.89 -2.68 5.82
CA GLN A 83 6.78 -3.28 5.09
C GLN A 83 6.80 -4.80 5.24
N THR A 84 5.75 -5.38 5.83
CA THR A 84 5.50 -6.82 5.77
C THR A 84 4.69 -7.17 4.53
N GLU A 85 4.79 -8.41 4.04
CA GLU A 85 3.98 -8.87 2.91
C GLU A 85 2.48 -8.66 3.16
N LYS A 86 2.03 -8.87 4.40
CA LYS A 86 0.65 -8.62 4.83
C LYS A 86 0.22 -7.16 4.63
N ILE A 87 1.05 -6.20 5.01
CA ILE A 87 0.78 -4.76 4.80
C ILE A 87 0.75 -4.43 3.30
N CYS A 88 1.71 -4.96 2.52
CA CYS A 88 1.74 -4.77 1.07
C CYS A 88 0.50 -5.35 0.37
N LEU A 89 0.07 -6.55 0.76
CA LEU A 89 -1.12 -7.19 0.23
C LEU A 89 -2.39 -6.42 0.60
N GLU A 90 -2.51 -5.91 1.83
CA GLU A 90 -3.63 -5.06 2.25
C GLU A 90 -3.74 -3.81 1.34
N ALA A 91 -2.62 -3.15 1.03
CA ALA A 91 -2.61 -1.98 0.14
C ALA A 91 -2.97 -2.35 -1.30
N VAL A 92 -2.34 -3.40 -1.86
CA VAL A 92 -2.59 -3.84 -3.23
C VAL A 92 -4.00 -4.38 -3.40
N ASN A 93 -4.61 -4.97 -2.36
CA ASN A 93 -6.00 -5.40 -2.38
C ASN A 93 -6.98 -4.24 -2.62
N GLN A 94 -6.67 -3.06 -2.12
CA GLN A 94 -7.49 -1.87 -2.34
C GLN A 94 -7.24 -1.23 -3.71
N SER A 95 -5.98 -1.17 -4.14
CA SER A 95 -5.62 -0.61 -5.44
C SER A 95 -4.33 -1.22 -5.97
N TYR A 96 -4.37 -1.69 -7.22
CA TYR A 96 -3.19 -2.12 -7.95
C TYR A 96 -2.08 -1.07 -8.01
N GLU A 97 -2.41 0.23 -7.92
CA GLU A 97 -1.43 1.31 -7.93
C GLU A 97 -0.49 1.27 -6.72
N ALA A 98 -0.90 0.62 -5.62
CA ALA A 98 -0.09 0.46 -4.43
C ALA A 98 1.23 -0.28 -4.68
N LEU A 99 1.31 -1.10 -5.74
CA LEU A 99 2.56 -1.79 -6.12
C LEU A 99 3.72 -0.81 -6.32
N LYS A 100 3.45 0.43 -6.74
CA LYS A 100 4.46 1.49 -6.92
C LYS A 100 5.15 1.90 -5.61
N TYR A 101 4.51 1.63 -4.45
CA TYR A 101 5.03 1.94 -3.12
C TYR A 101 5.60 0.72 -2.39
N VAL A 102 5.51 -0.48 -2.97
CA VAL A 102 6.06 -1.70 -2.39
C VAL A 102 7.58 -1.69 -2.57
N LYS A 103 8.32 -1.68 -1.45
CA LYS A 103 9.79 -1.67 -1.45
C LYS A 103 10.35 -3.02 -1.89
N GLU A 104 9.86 -4.09 -1.27
CA GLU A 104 10.25 -5.48 -1.57
C GLU A 104 9.06 -6.23 -2.16
N GLN A 105 9.14 -6.52 -3.46
CA GLN A 105 8.04 -7.14 -4.21
C GLN A 105 8.14 -8.68 -4.15
N THR A 106 7.14 -9.32 -3.56
CA THR A 106 6.97 -10.78 -3.64
C THR A 106 6.17 -11.17 -4.89
N GLU A 107 6.29 -12.42 -5.35
CA GLU A 107 5.49 -12.90 -6.49
C GLU A 107 3.98 -12.74 -6.22
N GLU A 108 3.53 -12.97 -4.98
CA GLU A 108 2.12 -12.86 -4.62
C GLU A 108 1.61 -11.41 -4.72
N VAL A 109 2.35 -10.44 -4.18
CA VAL A 109 2.01 -9.02 -4.26
C VAL A 109 1.95 -8.56 -5.72
N CYS A 110 2.94 -8.93 -6.54
CA CYS A 110 2.96 -8.63 -7.97
C CYS A 110 1.78 -9.25 -8.72
N LEU A 111 1.50 -10.53 -8.49
CA LEU A 111 0.35 -11.20 -9.10
C LEU A 111 -0.96 -10.55 -8.71
N LYS A 112 -1.10 -10.11 -7.44
CA LYS A 112 -2.34 -9.47 -6.97
C LYS A 112 -2.59 -8.13 -7.67
N ALA A 113 -1.54 -7.34 -7.90
CA ALA A 113 -1.63 -6.09 -8.66
C ALA A 113 -1.90 -6.35 -10.15
N VAL A 114 -1.14 -7.26 -10.78
CA VAL A 114 -1.31 -7.59 -12.20
C VAL A 114 -2.67 -8.19 -12.49
N LYS A 115 -3.23 -9.01 -11.60
CA LYS A 115 -4.60 -9.55 -11.71
C LYS A 115 -5.69 -8.48 -11.79
N GLN A 116 -5.47 -7.32 -11.18
CA GLN A 116 -6.40 -6.20 -11.25
C GLN A 116 -6.19 -5.37 -12.51
N ASP A 117 -4.94 -5.17 -12.92
CA ASP A 117 -4.60 -4.47 -14.16
C ASP A 117 -3.28 -4.97 -14.75
N TYR A 118 -3.35 -5.58 -15.94
CA TYR A 118 -2.18 -6.06 -16.69
C TYR A 118 -1.10 -5.00 -16.89
N ARG A 119 -1.47 -3.70 -16.93
CA ARG A 119 -0.51 -2.59 -17.10
C ARG A 119 0.45 -2.48 -15.93
N MET A 120 0.15 -3.10 -14.79
CA MET A 120 1.05 -3.15 -13.65
C MET A 120 2.29 -4.01 -13.88
N LEU A 121 2.30 -4.86 -14.91
CA LEU A 121 3.48 -5.63 -15.29
C LEU A 121 4.71 -4.72 -15.48
N LYS A 122 4.54 -3.50 -16.01
CA LYS A 122 5.64 -2.54 -16.21
C LYS A 122 6.29 -2.03 -14.92
N TYR A 123 5.68 -2.26 -13.76
CA TYR A 123 6.19 -1.89 -12.44
C TYR A 123 6.64 -3.10 -11.61
N VAL A 124 6.61 -4.30 -12.19
CA VAL A 124 7.10 -5.52 -11.55
C VAL A 124 8.61 -5.61 -11.75
N ASN A 125 9.37 -5.61 -10.64
CA ASN A 125 10.83 -5.62 -10.67
C ASN A 125 11.39 -6.97 -11.13
N ASN A 126 10.75 -8.07 -10.73
CA ASN A 126 11.15 -9.44 -11.10
C ASN A 126 9.99 -10.15 -11.79
N GLN A 127 9.98 -10.11 -13.13
CA GLN A 127 8.93 -10.71 -13.94
C GLN A 127 9.12 -12.23 -14.08
N THR A 128 8.34 -13.02 -13.34
CA THR A 128 8.27 -14.47 -13.57
C THR A 128 7.39 -14.78 -14.77
N GLU A 129 7.58 -15.93 -15.43
CA GLU A 129 6.72 -16.37 -16.55
C GLU A 129 5.24 -16.38 -16.12
N LYS A 130 4.96 -16.75 -14.87
CA LYS A 130 3.62 -16.77 -14.29
C LYS A 130 2.99 -15.38 -14.24
N ILE A 131 3.72 -14.36 -13.77
CA ILE A 131 3.25 -12.97 -13.76
C ILE A 131 3.03 -12.47 -15.20
N CYS A 132 3.96 -12.75 -16.12
CA CYS A 132 3.84 -12.34 -17.51
C CYS A 132 2.61 -12.96 -18.20
N LEU A 133 2.38 -14.26 -17.99
CA LEU A 133 1.20 -14.95 -18.52
C LEU A 133 -0.10 -14.39 -17.95
N GLU A 134 -0.13 -14.06 -16.66
CA GLU A 134 -1.29 -13.43 -16.03
C GLU A 134 -1.66 -12.10 -16.72
N ALA A 135 -0.67 -11.26 -17.00
CA ALA A 135 -0.88 -9.99 -17.70
C ALA A 135 -1.34 -10.19 -19.15
N VAL A 136 -0.66 -11.08 -19.89
CA VAL A 136 -0.96 -11.34 -21.31
C VAL A 136 -2.35 -11.97 -21.50
N LYS A 137 -2.78 -12.84 -20.58
CA LYS A 137 -4.13 -13.42 -20.60
C LYS A 137 -5.22 -12.37 -20.48
N GLN A 138 -4.97 -11.27 -19.76
CA GLN A 138 -5.92 -10.16 -19.69
C GLN A 138 -5.88 -9.31 -20.96
N ASN A 139 -4.68 -9.02 -21.49
CA ASN A 139 -4.53 -8.24 -22.71
C ASN A 139 -3.22 -8.55 -23.44
N TYR A 140 -3.30 -8.88 -24.72
CA TYR A 140 -2.16 -9.21 -25.58
C TYR A 140 -1.14 -8.07 -25.66
N ARG A 141 -1.57 -6.82 -25.45
CA ARG A 141 -0.67 -5.65 -25.39
C ARG A 141 0.26 -5.69 -24.20
N ALA A 142 -0.04 -6.46 -23.14
CA ALA A 142 0.87 -6.67 -22.04
C ALA A 142 2.23 -7.24 -22.48
N LEU A 143 2.27 -7.93 -23.63
CA LEU A 143 3.52 -8.45 -24.21
C LEU A 143 4.57 -7.35 -24.43
N GLU A 144 4.15 -6.11 -24.69
CA GLU A 144 5.01 -4.93 -24.81
C GLU A 144 5.86 -4.70 -23.54
N PHE A 145 5.28 -5.00 -22.36
CA PHE A 145 5.93 -4.81 -21.05
C PHE A 145 6.69 -6.03 -20.56
N VAL A 146 6.67 -7.16 -21.29
CA VAL A 146 7.38 -8.37 -20.89
C VAL A 146 8.87 -8.22 -21.18
N ASP A 147 9.71 -8.31 -20.14
CA ASP A 147 11.17 -8.19 -20.27
C ASP A 147 11.75 -9.41 -21.01
N ASN A 148 11.50 -10.60 -20.46
CA ASN A 148 11.96 -11.88 -20.99
C ASN A 148 10.80 -12.64 -21.64
N GLN A 149 10.63 -12.44 -22.95
CA GLN A 149 9.56 -13.07 -23.72
C GLN A 149 9.87 -14.56 -24.00
N THR A 150 9.22 -15.45 -23.25
CA THR A 150 9.25 -16.89 -23.55
C THR A 150 8.30 -17.21 -24.72
N GLU A 151 8.59 -18.29 -25.44
CA GLU A 151 7.72 -18.74 -26.54
C GLU A 151 6.26 -18.90 -26.09
N LYS A 152 6.06 -19.45 -24.89
CA LYS A 152 4.74 -19.64 -24.29
C LYS A 152 4.00 -18.31 -24.07
N VAL A 153 4.68 -17.29 -23.54
CA VAL A 153 4.11 -15.95 -23.34
C VAL A 153 3.76 -15.29 -24.68
N CYS A 154 4.65 -15.38 -25.68
CA CYS A 154 4.38 -14.85 -27.02
C CYS A 154 3.21 -15.55 -27.71
N LEU A 155 3.18 -16.89 -27.66
CA LEU A 155 2.10 -17.68 -28.25
C LEU A 155 0.75 -17.35 -27.60
N GLU A 156 0.72 -17.17 -26.28
CA GLU A 156 -0.50 -16.75 -25.58
C GLU A 156 -1.02 -15.40 -26.11
N ALA A 157 -0.14 -14.41 -26.25
CA ALA A 157 -0.51 -13.09 -26.76
C ALA A 157 -1.01 -13.16 -28.21
N VAL A 158 -0.31 -13.89 -29.09
CA VAL A 158 -0.65 -14.03 -30.52
C VAL A 158 -1.96 -14.80 -30.70
N LYS A 159 -2.20 -15.84 -29.88
CA LYS A 159 -3.48 -16.56 -29.85
C LYS A 159 -4.64 -15.63 -29.51
N GLN A 160 -4.44 -14.72 -28.55
CA GLN A 160 -5.47 -13.75 -28.19
C GLN A 160 -5.67 -12.71 -29.31
N ASN A 161 -4.59 -12.21 -29.93
CA ASN A 161 -4.67 -11.32 -31.07
C ASN A 161 -3.41 -11.39 -31.96
N ARG A 162 -3.59 -11.63 -33.26
CA ARG A 162 -2.49 -11.68 -34.23
C ARG A 162 -1.65 -10.40 -34.29
N LYS A 163 -2.23 -9.24 -33.96
CA LYS A 163 -1.51 -7.95 -33.85
C LYS A 163 -0.46 -7.96 -32.74
N ALA A 164 -0.51 -8.89 -31.79
CA ALA A 164 0.53 -9.04 -30.77
C ALA A 164 1.91 -9.34 -31.35
N LEU A 165 1.97 -9.88 -32.58
CA LEU A 165 3.22 -10.13 -33.28
C LEU A 165 4.11 -8.89 -33.40
N GLN A 166 3.52 -7.68 -33.45
CA GLN A 166 4.26 -6.42 -33.50
C GLN A 166 5.09 -6.14 -32.22
N TYR A 167 4.75 -6.79 -31.09
CA TYR A 167 5.44 -6.64 -29.80
C TYR A 167 6.43 -7.77 -29.52
N VAL A 168 6.55 -8.76 -30.40
CA VAL A 168 7.51 -9.86 -30.25
C VAL A 168 8.91 -9.32 -30.48
N LYS A 169 9.75 -9.36 -29.45
CA LYS A 169 11.14 -8.91 -29.49
C LYS A 169 11.98 -9.94 -30.27
N GLN A 170 12.84 -9.49 -31.17
CA GLN A 170 13.81 -10.37 -31.82
C GLN A 170 14.78 -10.91 -30.76
N LYS A 171 15.05 -12.22 -30.78
CA LYS A 171 16.11 -12.78 -29.93
C LYS A 171 17.43 -12.15 -30.39
N GLN A 172 18.07 -11.37 -29.53
CA GLN A 172 19.47 -11.03 -29.74
C GLN A 172 20.27 -12.32 -29.62
N SER A 173 21.00 -12.63 -30.70
CA SER A 173 21.85 -13.81 -30.84
C SER A 173 23.07 -13.72 -29.94
#